data_AF-K3Y9I6-F1
#
_entry.id   AF-K3Y9I6-F1
#
_cell.length_a   1.000
_cell.length_b   1.000
_cell.length_c   1.000
_cell.angle_alpha   90.00
_cell.angle_beta   90.00
_cell.angle_gamma   90.00
#
_symmetry.space_group_name_H-M   'P 1'
#
loop_
_entity.id
_entity.type
_entity.pdbx_description
1 polymer ?
#
loop_
_entity_poly.entity_id
_entity_poly.type
_entity_poly.pdbx_seq_one_letter_code
_entity_poly.pdbx_strand_id
1 'polypeptide(L)'
;MASRAFAALLTVVAFVGFASVPRALATDPTQLQDFCVADNNNQVLVNGVVCKNAKVVTANDFFFHIMPQTPNAQGSGVAAVAVDKLPGLNTLGISLARIDFVPGGQNPPHTHPRGSEILTVIQGTLLVGFVTSNQLLNNTLFTKQLVEGDVFVFPQGLIHFQLNNGKSPAVAIAALSSQNPGTITIANAVFGSKPPISDLILAKAFMLEKDTVDWVQQAFGAAAVGGGGGMPGGGGYPGGGYPGGNGTGGGYPGGPGYP
;
A
#
# COMPACT_ATOMS: atom_id res chain seq x y z
N MET A 1 -20.09 57.65 1.11
CA MET A 1 -18.74 57.16 0.72
C MET A 1 -18.27 55.96 1.56
N ALA A 2 -18.57 55.89 2.87
CA ALA A 2 -18.16 54.77 3.74
C ALA A 2 -18.61 53.36 3.29
N SER A 3 -19.80 53.24 2.69
CA SER A 3 -20.35 51.93 2.24
C SER A 3 -19.55 51.28 1.09
N ARG A 4 -19.00 52.07 0.15
CA ARG A 4 -18.23 51.54 -0.99
C ARG A 4 -16.84 51.09 -0.57
N ALA A 5 -16.18 51.84 0.32
CA ALA A 5 -14.89 51.48 0.88
C ALA A 5 -14.97 50.20 1.74
N PHE A 6 -16.03 50.07 2.53
CA PHE A 6 -16.26 48.88 3.36
C PHE A 6 -16.55 47.63 2.51
N ALA A 7 -17.37 47.75 1.46
CA ALA A 7 -17.64 46.65 0.53
C ALA A 7 -16.38 46.23 -0.27
N ALA A 8 -15.56 47.18 -0.70
CA ALA A 8 -14.29 46.89 -1.36
C ALA A 8 -13.31 46.18 -0.41
N LEU A 9 -13.22 46.62 0.85
CA LEU A 9 -12.39 45.97 1.87
C LEU A 9 -12.84 44.52 2.13
N LEU A 10 -14.15 44.28 2.28
CA LEU A 10 -14.70 42.94 2.43
C LEU A 10 -14.41 42.04 1.23
N THR A 11 -14.47 42.59 0.02
CA THR A 11 -14.18 41.84 -1.21
C THR A 11 -12.70 41.48 -1.29
N VAL A 12 -11.80 42.42 -0.95
CA VAL A 12 -10.34 42.17 -0.90
C VAL A 12 -10.01 41.14 0.18
N VAL A 13 -10.59 41.25 1.38
CA VAL A 13 -10.38 40.28 2.46
C VAL A 13 -10.90 38.90 2.08
N ALA A 14 -12.05 38.80 1.41
CA ALA A 14 -12.56 37.52 0.91
C ALA A 14 -11.67 36.93 -0.19
N PHE A 15 -11.14 37.74 -1.11
CA PHE A 15 -10.26 37.29 -2.19
C PHE A 15 -8.90 36.83 -1.66
N VAL A 16 -8.30 37.60 -0.74
CA VAL A 16 -7.05 37.24 -0.07
C VAL A 16 -7.25 36.00 0.80
N GLY A 17 -8.37 35.89 1.52
CA GLY A 17 -8.74 34.73 2.31
C GLY A 17 -8.90 33.45 1.47
N PHE A 18 -9.55 33.54 0.30
CA PHE A 18 -9.71 32.39 -0.61
C PHE A 18 -8.40 31.99 -1.30
N ALA A 19 -7.54 32.95 -1.65
CA ALA A 19 -6.26 32.68 -2.30
C ALA A 19 -5.19 32.14 -1.34
N SER A 20 -5.35 32.35 -0.03
CA SER A 20 -4.39 31.92 1.01
C SER A 20 -4.76 30.60 1.69
N VAL A 21 -5.83 29.92 1.25
CA VAL A 21 -6.12 28.57 1.73
C VAL A 21 -5.12 27.60 1.08
N PRO A 22 -4.17 27.01 1.82
CA PRO A 22 -3.32 25.99 1.25
C PRO A 22 -4.22 24.85 0.80
N ARG A 23 -4.21 24.57 -0.52
CA ARG A 23 -4.82 23.33 -1.03
C ARG A 23 -4.02 22.19 -0.42
N ALA A 24 -4.61 21.50 0.55
CA ALA A 24 -4.02 20.29 1.08
C ALA A 24 -3.92 19.30 -0.08
N LEU A 25 -2.70 19.10 -0.59
CA LEU A 25 -2.43 18.04 -1.54
C LEU A 25 -2.40 16.73 -0.75
N ALA A 26 -3.22 15.77 -1.16
CA ALA A 26 -3.29 14.43 -0.55
C ALA A 26 -2.15 13.50 -1.03
N THR A 27 -1.13 14.07 -1.65
CA THR A 27 0.03 13.40 -2.27
C THR A 27 1.31 14.02 -1.73
N ASP A 28 2.45 13.37 -1.98
CA ASP A 28 3.76 13.95 -1.66
C ASP A 28 3.92 15.36 -2.27
N PRO A 29 4.51 16.32 -1.53
CA PRO A 29 4.79 17.65 -2.08
C PRO A 29 5.74 17.57 -3.28
N THR A 30 5.51 18.42 -4.28
CA THR A 30 6.45 18.54 -5.41
C THR A 30 7.82 19.05 -4.94
N GLN A 31 8.88 18.55 -5.56
CA GLN A 31 10.25 19.03 -5.33
C GLN A 31 10.40 20.49 -5.74
N LEU A 32 11.26 21.22 -5.02
CA LEU A 32 11.61 22.62 -5.29
C LEU A 32 12.99 22.80 -5.95
N GLN A 33 13.69 21.69 -6.18
CA GLN A 33 15.02 21.60 -6.76
C GLN A 33 15.21 20.22 -7.40
N ASP A 34 16.26 20.04 -8.20
CA ASP A 34 16.51 18.80 -8.95
C ASP A 34 16.58 17.55 -8.05
N PHE A 35 17.21 17.65 -6.88
CA PHE A 35 17.28 16.57 -5.89
C PHE A 35 17.44 17.09 -4.47
N CYS A 36 16.99 16.30 -3.50
CA CYS A 36 17.20 16.50 -2.07
C CYS A 36 17.44 15.14 -1.41
N VAL A 37 18.63 14.57 -1.55
CA VAL A 37 18.94 13.24 -0.98
C VAL A 37 18.70 13.24 0.52
N ALA A 38 17.91 12.29 1.04
CA ALA A 38 17.60 12.20 2.46
C ALA A 38 18.86 12.02 3.33
N ASP A 39 18.99 12.85 4.36
CA ASP A 39 19.97 12.70 5.43
C ASP A 39 19.34 11.97 6.62
N ASN A 40 19.29 10.64 6.52
CA ASN A 40 18.67 9.76 7.52
C ASN A 40 19.39 9.77 8.88
N ASN A 41 20.57 10.40 8.99
CA ASN A 41 21.33 10.52 10.24
C ASN A 41 21.06 11.84 10.97
N ASN A 42 20.30 12.73 10.37
CA ASN A 42 19.98 14.02 10.96
C ASN A 42 18.91 13.89 12.06
N GLN A 43 19.03 14.69 13.12
CA GLN A 43 18.08 14.69 14.23
C GLN A 43 16.91 15.66 14.03
N VAL A 44 16.99 16.56 13.04
CA VAL A 44 15.94 17.52 12.76
C VAL A 44 14.75 16.82 12.11
N LEU A 45 13.58 16.96 12.73
CA LEU A 45 12.32 16.39 12.23
C LEU A 45 11.56 17.42 11.40
N VAL A 46 11.22 17.03 10.17
CA VAL A 46 10.40 17.80 9.22
C VAL A 46 9.38 16.86 8.58
N ASN A 47 8.43 17.42 7.81
CA ASN A 47 7.61 16.59 6.93
C ASN A 47 8.48 16.03 5.79
N GLY A 48 8.72 14.72 5.77
CA GLY A 48 9.70 14.08 4.90
C GLY A 48 11.04 13.88 5.61
N VAL A 49 12.15 14.11 4.90
CA VAL A 49 13.51 14.02 5.46
C VAL A 49 14.32 15.23 5.03
N VAL A 50 15.14 15.76 5.93
CA VAL A 50 16.07 16.86 5.60
C VAL A 50 17.10 16.40 4.56
N CYS A 51 17.58 17.32 3.73
CA CYS A 51 18.52 17.00 2.65
C CYS A 51 19.97 16.93 3.15
N LYS A 52 20.76 16.03 2.56
CA LYS A 52 22.23 16.12 2.59
C LYS A 52 22.70 17.38 1.87
N ASN A 53 23.93 17.82 2.16
CA ASN A 53 24.59 18.86 1.37
C ASN A 53 24.81 18.37 -0.07
N ALA A 54 24.25 19.08 -1.06
CA ALA A 54 24.33 18.70 -2.47
C ALA A 54 25.76 18.54 -3.00
N LYS A 55 26.76 19.19 -2.39
CA LYS A 55 28.17 19.09 -2.78
C LYS A 55 28.83 17.75 -2.45
N VAL A 56 28.22 16.94 -1.57
CA VAL A 56 28.77 15.63 -1.16
C VAL A 56 27.94 14.45 -1.67
N VAL A 57 26.87 14.73 -2.43
CA VAL A 57 26.02 13.72 -3.04
C VAL A 57 26.74 13.04 -4.20
N THR A 58 26.54 11.73 -4.33
CA THR A 58 27.17 10.89 -5.36
C THR A 58 26.12 10.01 -6.05
N ALA A 59 26.51 9.32 -7.13
CA ALA A 59 25.64 8.36 -7.81
C ALA A 59 25.12 7.24 -6.89
N ASN A 60 25.89 6.88 -5.85
CA ASN A 60 25.49 5.85 -4.89
C ASN A 60 24.28 6.27 -4.04
N ASP A 61 24.01 7.57 -3.89
CA ASP A 61 22.83 8.07 -3.18
C ASP A 61 21.53 7.84 -3.97
N PHE A 62 21.63 7.56 -5.27
CA PHE A 62 20.53 7.31 -6.20
C PHE A 62 20.46 5.85 -6.67
N PHE A 63 21.28 4.97 -6.09
CA PHE A 63 21.37 3.57 -6.49
C PHE A 63 20.96 2.64 -5.35
N PHE A 64 20.15 1.64 -5.65
CA PHE A 64 19.86 0.54 -4.75
C PHE A 64 19.78 -0.78 -5.52
N HIS A 65 20.53 -1.79 -5.08
CA HIS A 65 20.44 -3.13 -5.63
C HIS A 65 19.38 -3.94 -4.89
N ILE A 66 18.23 -4.17 -5.54
CA ILE A 66 17.10 -4.86 -4.94
C ILE A 66 17.27 -6.39 -5.02
N MET A 67 17.37 -7.03 -3.85
CA MET A 67 17.50 -8.48 -3.72
C MET A 67 16.18 -9.13 -3.30
N PRO A 68 15.88 -10.37 -3.77
CA PRO A 68 14.77 -11.15 -3.25
C PRO A 68 14.85 -11.27 -1.73
N GLN A 69 13.71 -11.22 -1.04
CA GLN A 69 13.65 -11.48 0.40
C GLN A 69 13.19 -12.91 0.68
N THR A 70 13.64 -13.46 1.80
CA THR A 70 13.14 -14.75 2.28
C THR A 70 11.63 -14.68 2.50
N PRO A 71 10.85 -15.63 1.95
CA PRO A 71 9.41 -15.69 2.20
C PRO A 71 9.09 -15.80 3.69
N ASN A 72 8.14 -15.01 4.17
CA ASN A 72 7.62 -15.08 5.52
C ASN A 72 6.64 -16.27 5.69
N ALA A 73 6.00 -16.38 6.85
CA ALA A 73 5.01 -17.43 7.13
C ALA A 73 3.76 -17.39 6.22
N GLN A 74 3.52 -16.29 5.50
CA GLN A 74 2.46 -16.17 4.49
C GLN A 74 2.95 -16.54 3.08
N GLY A 75 4.23 -16.92 2.93
CA GLY A 75 4.79 -17.38 1.66
C GLY A 75 5.20 -16.27 0.69
N SER A 76 5.34 -15.03 1.15
CA SER A 76 5.87 -13.92 0.34
C SER A 76 7.04 -13.21 1.00
N GLY A 77 7.97 -12.72 0.18
CA GLY A 77 9.09 -11.87 0.57
C GLY A 77 8.98 -10.51 -0.09
N VAL A 78 8.84 -9.44 0.69
CA VAL A 78 8.69 -8.06 0.19
C VAL A 78 9.97 -7.26 0.42
N ALA A 79 10.65 -6.87 -0.66
CA ALA A 79 11.75 -5.90 -0.64
C ALA A 79 11.19 -4.51 -0.99
N ALA A 80 10.83 -3.71 0.03
CA ALA A 80 10.44 -2.32 -0.18
C ALA A 80 11.67 -1.41 -0.37
N VAL A 81 11.59 -0.51 -1.33
CA VAL A 81 12.59 0.51 -1.67
C VAL A 81 11.90 1.88 -1.59
N ALA A 82 11.71 2.32 -0.35
CA ALA A 82 11.23 3.65 0.00
C ALA A 82 12.41 4.57 0.37
N VAL A 83 12.12 5.82 0.73
CA VAL A 83 13.12 6.85 1.03
C VAL A 83 14.14 6.45 2.12
N ASP A 84 13.79 5.54 3.03
CA ASP A 84 14.68 5.02 4.06
C ASP A 84 15.77 4.08 3.49
N LYS A 85 15.50 3.41 2.37
CA LYS A 85 16.44 2.49 1.69
C LYS A 85 17.15 3.12 0.51
N LEU A 86 16.47 3.99 -0.24
CA LEU A 86 17.01 4.75 -1.36
C LEU A 86 16.85 6.25 -1.10
N PRO A 87 17.83 6.90 -0.44
CA PRO A 87 17.73 8.30 -0.02
C PRO A 87 17.48 9.29 -1.15
N GLY A 88 17.90 8.97 -2.37
CA GLY A 88 17.63 9.76 -3.57
C GLY A 88 16.15 9.90 -3.94
N LEU A 89 15.24 9.10 -3.37
CA LEU A 89 13.78 9.22 -3.58
C LEU A 89 13.14 10.41 -2.87
N ASN A 90 13.84 11.01 -1.91
CA ASN A 90 13.27 12.09 -1.11
C ASN A 90 12.87 13.28 -1.99
N THR A 91 11.66 13.79 -1.77
CA THR A 91 10.94 14.83 -2.53
C THR A 91 10.42 14.42 -3.92
N LEU A 92 10.69 13.19 -4.40
CA LEU A 92 10.34 12.77 -5.77
C LEU A 92 8.99 12.09 -5.91
N GLY A 93 8.29 11.83 -4.79
CA GLY A 93 6.91 11.32 -4.83
C GLY A 93 6.75 9.90 -5.36
N ILE A 94 7.82 9.08 -5.37
CA ILE A 94 7.79 7.70 -5.87
C ILE A 94 8.58 6.75 -4.98
N SER A 95 8.20 5.47 -5.00
CA SER A 95 8.96 4.36 -4.43
C SER A 95 8.70 3.07 -5.21
N LEU A 96 9.42 2.00 -4.87
CA LEU A 96 9.33 0.71 -5.53
C LEU A 96 9.31 -0.43 -4.51
N ALA A 97 8.76 -1.57 -4.87
CA ALA A 97 8.94 -2.82 -4.14
C ALA A 97 9.11 -4.00 -5.12
N ARG A 98 9.93 -4.97 -4.74
CA ARG A 98 9.95 -6.31 -5.35
C ARG A 98 9.25 -7.27 -4.40
N ILE A 99 8.43 -8.15 -4.96
CA ILE A 99 7.70 -9.15 -4.19
C ILE A 99 7.90 -10.51 -4.82
N ASP A 100 8.43 -11.44 -4.04
CA ASP A 100 8.65 -12.84 -4.43
C ASP A 100 7.64 -13.73 -3.69
N PHE A 101 7.01 -14.67 -4.39
CA PHE A 101 5.98 -15.56 -3.86
C PHE A 101 6.33 -17.02 -4.13
N VAL A 102 6.27 -17.87 -3.11
CA VAL A 102 6.25 -19.32 -3.30
C VAL A 102 4.87 -19.77 -3.83
N PRO A 103 4.72 -20.96 -4.41
CA PRO A 103 3.39 -21.51 -4.73
C PRO A 103 2.48 -21.53 -3.50
N GLY A 104 1.27 -20.99 -3.63
CA GLY A 104 0.30 -20.81 -2.54
C GLY A 104 0.60 -19.63 -1.61
N GLY A 105 1.73 -18.92 -1.79
CA GLY A 105 2.09 -17.76 -1.00
C GLY A 105 1.24 -16.53 -1.33
N GLN A 106 1.00 -15.70 -0.32
CA GLN A 106 0.23 -14.47 -0.46
C GLN A 106 0.96 -13.27 0.13
N ASN A 107 0.70 -12.10 -0.44
CA ASN A 107 0.84 -10.83 0.24
C ASN A 107 -0.57 -10.49 0.74
N PRO A 108 -0.83 -10.67 2.05
CA PRO A 108 -2.18 -10.70 2.62
C PRO A 108 -2.89 -9.36 2.44
N PRO A 109 -4.21 -9.28 2.70
CA PRO A 109 -4.95 -8.02 2.65
C PRO A 109 -4.22 -6.89 3.39
N HIS A 110 -3.90 -5.83 2.65
CA HIS A 110 -3.19 -4.66 3.14
C HIS A 110 -3.63 -3.39 2.40
N THR A 111 -3.19 -2.24 2.88
CA THR A 111 -3.43 -0.94 2.23
C THR A 111 -2.22 -0.02 2.34
N HIS A 112 -2.09 0.87 1.36
CA HIS A 112 -1.11 1.95 1.33
C HIS A 112 -1.83 3.28 1.58
N PRO A 113 -1.73 3.87 2.79
CA PRO A 113 -2.50 5.07 3.13
C PRO A 113 -2.09 6.32 2.34
N ARG A 114 -0.87 6.35 1.79
CA ARG A 114 -0.28 7.56 1.17
C ARG A 114 0.15 7.40 -0.28
N GLY A 115 -0.14 6.28 -0.93
CA GLY A 115 0.22 6.10 -2.33
C GLY A 115 -0.70 5.10 -3.03
N SER A 116 -0.96 5.34 -4.31
CA SER A 116 -1.47 4.31 -5.21
C SER A 116 -0.31 3.40 -5.61
N GLU A 117 -0.64 2.17 -5.99
CA GLU A 117 0.34 1.17 -6.45
C GLU A 117 0.01 0.74 -7.87
N ILE A 118 1.04 0.53 -8.70
CA ILE A 118 0.95 -0.19 -9.95
C ILE A 118 1.91 -1.38 -9.90
N LEU A 119 1.39 -2.57 -10.15
CA LEU A 119 2.12 -3.83 -10.05
C LEU A 119 2.24 -4.49 -11.42
N THR A 120 3.45 -4.91 -11.78
CA THR A 120 3.75 -5.68 -12.99
C THR A 120 4.28 -7.05 -12.58
N VAL A 121 3.70 -8.12 -13.13
CA VAL A 121 4.23 -9.48 -12.95
C VAL A 121 5.42 -9.67 -13.89
N ILE A 122 6.57 -10.04 -13.35
CA ILE A 122 7.80 -10.28 -14.14
C ILE A 122 8.20 -11.76 -14.19
N GLN A 123 7.50 -12.62 -13.44
CA GLN A 123 7.66 -14.06 -13.51
C GLN A 123 6.43 -14.75 -12.92
N GLY A 124 5.98 -15.84 -13.53
CA GLY A 124 4.90 -16.69 -12.99
C GLY A 124 3.51 -16.07 -13.14
N THR A 125 2.63 -16.35 -12.18
CA THR A 125 1.23 -15.91 -12.22
C THR A 125 0.75 -15.47 -10.85
N LEU A 126 -0.06 -14.41 -10.78
CA LEU A 126 -0.66 -13.91 -9.54
C LEU A 126 -2.16 -13.65 -9.71
N LEU A 127 -2.96 -14.14 -8.77
CA LEU A 127 -4.31 -13.62 -8.57
C LEU A 127 -4.21 -12.38 -7.70
N VAL A 128 -4.69 -11.25 -8.20
CA VAL A 128 -4.68 -9.98 -7.47
C VAL A 128 -6.08 -9.43 -7.30
N GLY A 129 -6.28 -8.53 -6.34
CA GLY A 129 -7.52 -7.77 -6.29
C GLY A 129 -7.54 -6.69 -5.22
N PHE A 130 -8.47 -5.75 -5.36
CA PHE A 130 -8.79 -4.73 -4.36
C PHE A 130 -10.29 -4.68 -4.08
N VAL A 131 -10.63 -4.16 -2.90
CA VAL A 131 -12.00 -4.00 -2.43
C VAL A 131 -12.32 -2.51 -2.33
N THR A 132 -13.45 -2.10 -2.92
CA THR A 132 -13.89 -0.71 -2.88
C THR A 132 -14.43 -0.32 -1.51
N SER A 133 -14.65 0.98 -1.28
CA SER A 133 -15.40 1.42 -0.09
C SER A 133 -16.87 0.99 -0.13
N ASN A 134 -17.53 1.07 1.03
CA ASN A 134 -18.91 0.61 1.22
C ASN A 134 -19.96 1.54 0.60
N GLN A 135 -19.77 2.86 0.57
CA GLN A 135 -20.85 3.80 0.26
C GLN A 135 -21.34 3.73 -1.20
N LEU A 136 -20.41 3.75 -2.16
CA LEU A 136 -20.75 3.84 -3.58
C LEU A 136 -20.83 2.46 -4.25
N LEU A 137 -19.98 1.54 -3.82
CA LEU A 137 -19.76 0.27 -4.50
C LEU A 137 -19.90 -0.94 -3.56
N ASN A 138 -20.46 -0.76 -2.35
CA ASN A 138 -20.81 -1.84 -1.43
C ASN A 138 -19.70 -2.90 -1.22
N ASN A 139 -18.46 -2.47 -0.98
CA ASN A 139 -17.32 -3.37 -0.79
C ASN A 139 -17.10 -4.35 -1.96
N THR A 140 -17.31 -3.90 -3.20
CA THR A 140 -17.10 -4.73 -4.40
C THR A 140 -15.64 -5.12 -4.55
N LEU A 141 -15.40 -6.41 -4.79
CA LEU A 141 -14.10 -6.96 -5.14
C LEU A 141 -13.85 -6.84 -6.66
N PHE A 142 -12.75 -6.19 -7.02
CA PHE A 142 -12.18 -6.25 -8.36
C PHE A 142 -10.98 -7.18 -8.32
N THR A 143 -10.99 -8.25 -9.12
CA THR A 143 -9.92 -9.26 -9.12
C THR A 143 -9.59 -9.74 -10.53
N LYS A 144 -8.32 -10.13 -10.74
CA LYS A 144 -7.82 -10.61 -12.02
C LYS A 144 -6.66 -11.59 -11.82
N GLN A 145 -6.61 -12.63 -12.65
CA GLN A 145 -5.42 -13.46 -12.83
C GLN A 145 -4.46 -12.74 -13.78
N LEU A 146 -3.26 -12.47 -13.29
CA LEU A 146 -2.16 -11.88 -14.04
C LEU A 146 -1.15 -12.96 -14.43
N VAL A 147 -0.57 -12.82 -15.62
CA VAL A 147 0.61 -13.56 -16.10
C VAL A 147 1.78 -12.59 -16.29
N GLU A 148 2.97 -13.11 -16.60
CA GLU A 148 4.15 -12.29 -16.90
C GLU A 148 3.87 -11.22 -17.97
N GLY A 149 4.26 -9.98 -17.69
CA GLY A 149 4.01 -8.80 -18.53
C GLY A 149 2.70 -8.06 -18.21
N ASP A 150 1.76 -8.68 -17.51
CA ASP A 150 0.51 -8.02 -17.13
C ASP A 150 0.73 -7.00 -16.01
N VAL A 151 -0.11 -5.96 -16.04
CA VAL A 151 -0.08 -4.83 -15.10
C VAL A 151 -1.44 -4.68 -14.43
N PHE A 152 -1.45 -4.34 -13.14
CA PHE A 152 -2.67 -4.05 -12.38
C PHE A 152 -2.45 -2.88 -11.42
N VAL A 153 -3.47 -2.03 -11.25
CA VAL A 153 -3.42 -0.83 -10.42
C VAL A 153 -4.27 -1.00 -9.15
N PHE A 154 -3.72 -0.57 -8.02
CA PHE A 154 -4.40 -0.51 -6.73
C PHE A 154 -4.56 0.96 -6.32
N PRO A 155 -5.81 1.48 -6.23
CA PRO A 155 -6.05 2.85 -5.79
C PRO A 155 -5.58 3.09 -4.36
N GLN A 156 -5.02 4.28 -4.10
CA GLN A 156 -4.56 4.69 -2.77
C GLN A 156 -5.61 4.42 -1.69
N GLY A 157 -5.16 3.83 -0.58
CA GLY A 157 -5.98 3.60 0.60
C GLY A 157 -6.94 2.40 0.52
N LEU A 158 -7.13 1.77 -0.65
CA LEU A 158 -7.99 0.59 -0.76
C LEU A 158 -7.28 -0.69 -0.28
N ILE A 159 -8.06 -1.55 0.38
CA ILE A 159 -7.59 -2.88 0.79
C ILE A 159 -7.39 -3.73 -0.46
N HIS A 160 -6.22 -4.31 -0.61
CA HIS A 160 -5.88 -5.17 -1.73
C HIS A 160 -4.94 -6.31 -1.31
N PHE A 161 -4.76 -7.28 -2.19
CA PHE A 161 -3.98 -8.49 -1.93
C PHE A 161 -3.41 -9.07 -3.22
N GLN A 162 -2.40 -9.93 -3.06
CA GLN A 162 -1.88 -10.78 -4.12
C GLN A 162 -1.72 -12.23 -3.61
N LEU A 163 -2.06 -13.20 -4.44
CA LEU A 163 -1.94 -14.62 -4.17
C LEU A 163 -1.26 -15.31 -5.36
N ASN A 164 -0.20 -16.05 -5.11
CA ASN A 164 0.31 -17.01 -6.07
C ASN A 164 -0.51 -18.30 -6.00
N ASN A 165 -1.58 -18.36 -6.78
CA ASN A 165 -2.39 -19.57 -6.98
C ASN A 165 -1.85 -20.48 -8.09
N GLY A 166 -0.66 -20.18 -8.61
CA GLY A 166 0.05 -21.00 -9.59
C GLY A 166 0.84 -22.14 -8.94
N LYS A 167 1.51 -22.94 -9.78
CA LYS A 167 2.32 -24.09 -9.35
C LYS A 167 3.82 -23.78 -9.22
N SER A 168 4.25 -22.63 -9.74
CA SER A 168 5.64 -22.17 -9.71
C SER A 168 5.78 -20.90 -8.89
N PRO A 169 6.99 -20.55 -8.44
CA PRO A 169 7.24 -19.23 -7.87
C PRO A 169 6.82 -18.10 -8.81
N ALA A 170 6.42 -16.97 -8.24
CA ALA A 170 6.04 -15.78 -8.96
C ALA A 170 6.81 -14.56 -8.42
N VAL A 171 7.08 -13.59 -9.28
CA VAL A 171 7.77 -12.35 -8.92
C VAL A 171 7.04 -11.17 -9.55
N ALA A 172 6.85 -10.12 -8.77
CA ALA A 172 6.26 -8.88 -9.21
C ALA A 172 7.08 -7.66 -8.77
N ILE A 173 6.99 -6.59 -9.55
CA ILE A 173 7.52 -5.27 -9.22
C ILE A 173 6.34 -4.31 -9.06
N ALA A 174 6.30 -3.63 -7.93
CA ALA A 174 5.31 -2.61 -7.60
C ALA A 174 5.98 -1.24 -7.58
N ALA A 175 5.42 -0.26 -8.28
CA ALA A 175 5.79 1.16 -8.14
C ALA A 175 4.67 1.90 -7.42
N LEU A 176 5.02 2.81 -6.51
CA LEU A 176 4.06 3.52 -5.67
C LEU A 176 4.22 5.02 -5.80
N SER A 177 3.10 5.75 -5.74
CA SER A 177 3.03 7.21 -5.93
C SER A 177 3.35 8.01 -4.66
N SER A 178 4.30 7.56 -3.87
CA SER A 178 4.86 8.28 -2.72
C SER A 178 6.25 7.75 -2.40
N GLN A 179 7.13 8.61 -1.89
CA GLN A 179 8.43 8.23 -1.33
C GLN A 179 8.30 7.37 -0.06
N ASN A 180 7.15 7.46 0.61
CA ASN A 180 6.79 6.68 1.79
C ASN A 180 5.28 6.36 1.78
N PRO A 181 4.86 5.37 0.97
CA PRO A 181 3.45 5.00 0.84
C PRO A 181 2.86 4.49 2.17
N GLY A 182 3.70 3.91 3.02
CA GLY A 182 3.33 3.17 4.23
C GLY A 182 2.58 1.88 3.89
N THR A 183 2.56 0.92 4.82
CA THR A 183 1.83 -0.33 4.62
C THR A 183 1.08 -0.67 5.89
N ILE A 184 -0.20 -0.97 5.77
CA ILE A 184 -1.04 -1.47 6.85
C ILE A 184 -1.51 -2.86 6.44
N THR A 185 -0.82 -3.91 6.92
CA THR A 185 -1.33 -5.27 6.82
C THR A 185 -2.51 -5.44 7.77
N ILE A 186 -3.70 -5.72 7.22
CA ILE A 186 -4.96 -5.60 7.97
C ILE A 186 -4.98 -6.51 9.19
N ALA A 187 -4.64 -7.80 9.02
CA ALA A 187 -4.66 -8.73 10.14
C ALA A 187 -3.64 -8.37 11.24
N ASN A 188 -2.43 -7.95 10.87
CA ASN A 188 -1.42 -7.52 11.83
C ASN A 188 -1.86 -6.26 12.59
N ALA A 189 -2.46 -5.29 11.89
CA ALA A 189 -2.92 -4.05 12.52
C ALA A 189 -4.13 -4.26 13.44
N VAL A 190 -5.04 -5.17 13.08
CA VAL A 190 -6.26 -5.44 13.86
C VAL A 190 -6.00 -6.40 15.03
N PHE A 191 -5.30 -7.52 14.78
CA PHE A 191 -5.13 -8.60 15.74
C PHE A 191 -3.74 -8.64 16.39
N GLY A 192 -2.76 -7.91 15.85
CA GLY A 192 -1.36 -7.91 16.32
C GLY A 192 -0.82 -6.52 16.71
N SER A 193 -1.69 -5.54 16.94
CA SER A 193 -1.26 -4.19 17.35
C SER A 193 -0.54 -4.21 18.69
N LYS A 194 0.31 -3.21 18.93
CA LYS A 194 1.06 -3.06 20.18
C LYS A 194 0.84 -1.64 20.74
N PRO A 195 0.07 -1.46 21.82
CA PRO A 195 -0.70 -2.48 22.56
C PRO A 195 -1.85 -3.10 21.73
N PRO A 196 -2.34 -4.30 22.10
CA PRO A 196 -3.44 -4.96 21.37
C PRO A 196 -4.75 -4.17 21.50
N ILE A 197 -5.55 -4.15 20.43
CA ILE A 197 -6.95 -3.71 20.51
C ILE A 197 -7.68 -4.67 21.47
N SER A 198 -8.55 -4.12 22.34
CA SER A 198 -9.33 -4.94 23.25
C SER A 198 -10.12 -6.01 22.49
N ASP A 199 -9.94 -7.24 22.94
CA ASP A 199 -10.71 -8.42 22.54
C ASP A 199 -12.23 -8.19 22.57
N LEU A 200 -12.78 -7.46 23.54
CA LEU A 200 -14.19 -7.09 23.62
C LEU A 200 -14.62 -6.16 22.47
N ILE A 201 -13.77 -5.22 22.08
CA ILE A 201 -14.02 -4.33 20.93
C ILE A 201 -14.05 -5.16 19.65
N LEU A 202 -13.06 -6.02 19.45
CA LEU A 202 -12.95 -6.86 18.26
C LEU A 202 -14.06 -7.92 18.20
N ALA A 203 -14.42 -8.55 19.32
CA ALA A 203 -15.49 -9.53 19.40
C ALA A 203 -16.81 -8.90 18.92
N LYS A 204 -17.12 -7.69 19.40
CA LYS A 204 -18.29 -6.94 18.95
C LYS A 204 -18.18 -6.50 17.49
N ALA A 205 -17.01 -6.03 17.05
CA ALA A 205 -16.81 -5.53 15.69
C ALA A 205 -16.89 -6.63 14.62
N PHE A 206 -16.35 -7.81 14.93
CA PHE A 206 -16.34 -8.97 14.04
C PHE A 206 -17.54 -9.90 14.23
N MET A 207 -18.40 -9.63 15.22
CA MET A 207 -19.53 -10.47 15.62
C MET A 207 -19.08 -11.90 15.98
N LEU A 208 -17.97 -12.00 16.72
CA LEU A 208 -17.36 -13.24 17.18
C LEU A 208 -17.44 -13.35 18.70
N GLU A 209 -17.26 -14.56 19.21
CA GLU A 209 -17.01 -14.77 20.63
C GLU A 209 -15.63 -14.24 21.01
N LYS A 210 -15.52 -13.75 22.24
CA LYS A 210 -14.25 -13.22 22.78
C LYS A 210 -13.13 -14.25 22.69
N ASP A 211 -13.38 -15.51 23.05
CA ASP A 211 -12.38 -16.58 23.02
C ASP A 211 -11.87 -16.86 21.60
N THR A 212 -12.72 -16.69 20.59
CA THR A 212 -12.31 -16.78 19.17
C THR A 212 -11.35 -15.64 18.82
N VAL A 213 -11.64 -14.41 19.28
CA VAL A 213 -10.75 -13.27 19.07
C VAL A 213 -9.43 -13.46 19.80
N ASP A 214 -9.44 -13.92 21.04
CA ASP A 214 -8.24 -14.21 21.82
C ASP A 214 -7.36 -15.23 21.06
N TRP A 215 -7.97 -16.29 20.53
CA TRP A 215 -7.28 -17.29 19.71
C TRP A 215 -6.66 -16.68 18.43
N VAL A 216 -7.39 -15.83 17.70
CA VAL A 216 -6.83 -15.13 16.53
C VAL A 216 -5.69 -14.22 16.96
N GLN A 217 -5.85 -13.41 18.00
CA GLN A 217 -4.81 -12.51 18.49
C GLN A 217 -3.54 -13.27 18.91
N GLN A 218 -3.64 -14.47 19.47
CA GLN A 218 -2.47 -15.30 19.77
C GLN A 218 -1.64 -15.63 18.53
N ALA A 219 -2.27 -15.81 17.37
CA ALA A 219 -1.55 -16.05 16.11
C ALA A 219 -0.74 -14.84 15.62
N PHE A 220 -1.08 -13.63 16.09
CA PHE A 220 -0.39 -12.39 15.76
C PHE A 220 0.39 -11.79 16.95
N GLY A 221 0.17 -12.30 18.17
CA GLY A 221 0.63 -11.74 19.44
C GLY A 221 2.06 -12.13 19.85
N ALA A 222 2.67 -13.11 19.17
CA ALA A 222 4.04 -13.55 19.44
C ALA A 222 4.94 -13.38 18.21
N ALA A 223 5.53 -12.19 18.07
CA ALA A 223 6.87 -12.04 17.52
C ALA A 223 7.54 -10.80 18.14
N ALA A 224 8.57 -11.06 18.94
CA ALA A 224 9.61 -10.08 19.23
C ALA A 224 10.31 -9.75 17.90
N VAL A 225 10.56 -8.46 17.67
CA VAL A 225 11.53 -7.88 16.72
C VAL A 225 11.77 -8.68 15.41
N GLY A 226 11.07 -8.29 14.35
CA GLY A 226 11.34 -8.78 12.99
C GLY A 226 10.40 -9.91 12.55
N GLY A 227 9.69 -9.66 11.45
CA GLY A 227 8.89 -10.59 10.65
C GLY A 227 8.57 -11.99 11.22
N GLY A 228 7.29 -12.22 11.53
CA GLY A 228 6.73 -13.58 11.54
C GLY A 228 5.91 -13.91 12.78
N GLY A 229 4.61 -13.58 12.75
CA GLY A 229 3.62 -14.39 13.47
C GLY A 229 3.28 -15.58 12.59
N GLY A 230 3.67 -16.79 13.01
CA GLY A 230 3.20 -18.04 12.42
C GLY A 230 1.91 -18.49 13.11
N MET A 231 1.03 -19.18 12.38
CA MET A 231 -0.18 -19.76 12.99
C MET A 231 0.22 -20.74 14.11
N PRO A 232 -0.32 -20.59 15.33
CA PRO A 232 -0.25 -21.61 16.36
C PRO A 232 -0.96 -22.85 15.83
N GLY A 233 -0.30 -24.00 15.93
CA GLY A 233 -0.73 -25.25 15.30
C GLY A 233 -2.21 -25.56 15.51
N GLY A 234 -2.93 -25.69 14.39
CA GLY A 234 -4.27 -26.22 14.26
C GLY A 234 -4.37 -26.93 12.91
N GLY A 235 -4.92 -28.14 12.91
CA GLY A 235 -4.83 -29.15 11.85
C GLY A 235 -5.04 -28.64 10.42
N GLY A 236 -4.31 -29.28 9.50
CA GLY A 236 -4.27 -28.93 8.09
C GLY A 236 -5.64 -28.67 7.48
N TYR A 237 -5.78 -27.50 6.86
CA TYR A 237 -6.82 -27.28 5.87
C TYR A 237 -6.52 -28.20 4.67
N PRO A 238 -7.45 -29.09 4.27
CA PRO A 238 -7.30 -29.78 3.00
C PRO A 238 -7.28 -28.71 1.91
N GLY A 239 -6.33 -28.80 0.98
CA GLY A 239 -6.27 -27.95 -0.19
C GLY A 239 -7.60 -28.01 -0.96
N GLY A 240 -8.47 -27.06 -0.68
CA GLY A 240 -9.68 -26.82 -1.43
C GLY A 240 -9.27 -26.19 -2.75
N GLY A 241 -9.29 -26.98 -3.81
CA GLY A 241 -9.17 -26.46 -5.17
C GLY A 241 -10.18 -25.34 -5.37
N TYR A 242 -9.70 -24.17 -5.76
CA TYR A 242 -10.56 -23.09 -6.21
C TYR A 242 -11.45 -23.62 -7.34
N PRO A 243 -12.79 -23.52 -7.24
CA PRO A 243 -13.65 -23.84 -8.36
C PRO A 243 -13.34 -22.84 -9.47
N GLY A 244 -12.85 -23.33 -10.61
CA GLY A 244 -12.84 -22.56 -11.84
C GLY A 244 -14.26 -22.10 -12.13
N GLY A 245 -14.51 -20.82 -11.95
CA GLY A 245 -15.79 -20.19 -12.28
C GLY A 245 -15.99 -20.26 -13.78
N ASN A 246 -16.73 -21.28 -14.23
CA ASN A 246 -17.31 -21.33 -15.56
C ASN A 246 -18.50 -20.36 -15.59
N GLY A 247 -18.21 -19.07 -15.77
CA GLY A 247 -19.20 -18.02 -15.95
C GLY A 247 -19.47 -17.79 -17.43
N THR A 248 -20.35 -18.57 -18.02
CA THR A 248 -21.03 -18.20 -19.27
C THR A 248 -22.00 -17.06 -18.98
N GLY A 249 -21.90 -15.96 -19.74
CA GLY A 249 -23.03 -15.03 -19.95
C GLY A 249 -22.79 -13.59 -19.52
N GLY A 250 -22.59 -12.71 -20.51
CA GLY A 250 -22.58 -11.26 -20.33
C GLY A 250 -21.92 -10.56 -21.50
N GLY A 251 -22.56 -10.60 -22.68
CA GLY A 251 -22.09 -9.89 -23.87
C GLY A 251 -21.98 -8.39 -23.61
N TYR A 252 -20.84 -7.80 -23.95
CA TYR A 252 -20.70 -6.36 -24.09
C TYR A 252 -21.17 -5.93 -25.48
N PRO A 253 -22.06 -4.94 -25.59
CA PRO A 253 -22.39 -4.34 -26.88
C PRO A 253 -21.17 -3.56 -27.39
N GLY A 254 -20.90 -3.71 -28.68
CA GLY A 254 -19.76 -3.11 -29.37
C GLY A 254 -19.66 -1.59 -29.17
N GLY A 255 -18.46 -1.15 -28.83
CA GLY A 255 -18.05 0.24 -28.98
C GLY A 255 -17.45 0.47 -30.38
N PRO A 256 -17.65 1.66 -30.97
CA PRO A 256 -17.30 1.93 -32.36
C PRO A 256 -15.78 2.04 -32.52
N GLY A 257 -15.29 1.44 -33.60
CA GLY A 257 -13.96 1.73 -34.13
C GLY A 257 -13.89 3.19 -34.58
N TYR A 258 -12.75 3.81 -34.32
CA TYR A 258 -12.35 5.10 -34.90
C TYR A 258 -10.83 5.05 -35.15
N PRO A 259 -10.35 5.91 -36.06
CA PRO A 259 -9.52 5.55 -37.21
C PRO A 259 -8.03 5.34 -36.94
#